data_AF-A0A3D1R4C4-F1
#
_entry.id   AF-A0A3D1R4C4-F1
#
_cell.length_a   1.000
_cell.length_b   1.000
_cell.length_c   1.000
_cell.angle_alpha   90.00
_cell.angle_beta   90.00
_cell.angle_gamma   90.00
#
_symmetry.space_group_name_H-M   'P 1'
#
loop_
_entity.id
_entity.type
_entity.pdbx_description
1 polymer ?
#
loop_
_entity_poly.entity_id
_entity_poly.type
_entity_poly.pdbx_seq_one_letter_code
_entity_poly.pdbx_strand_id
1 'polypeptide(L)'
;LLNLVCRFYDPTEGEIRVDGTDIRSFPLGAYRRNIGMVLQEPFLFYGTISENIAYGRPDATREEIMAAGRAARAPQVIPRPP
;
A
#
# COMPACT_ATOMS: atom_id res chain seq x y z
N LEU A 1 17.52 1.54 2.96
CA LEU A 1 16.58 2.03 3.99
C LEU A 1 15.17 1.45 3.82
N LEU A 2 14.48 1.67 2.69
CA LEU A 2 13.10 1.19 2.47
C LEU A 2 12.92 -0.31 2.75
N ASN A 3 13.88 -1.15 2.34
CA ASN A 3 13.79 -2.59 2.60
C ASN A 3 13.84 -2.96 4.10
N LEU A 4 14.48 -2.14 4.93
CA LEU A 4 14.49 -2.32 6.38
C LEU A 4 13.20 -1.78 6.99
N VAL A 5 12.73 -0.61 6.55
CA VAL A 5 11.46 -0.03 7.00
C VAL A 5 10.28 -0.94 6.66
N CYS A 6 10.24 -1.56 5.49
CA CYS A 6 9.19 -2.52 5.11
C CYS A 6 9.37 -3.91 5.75
N ARG A 7 10.41 -4.11 6.58
CA ARG A 7 10.85 -5.42 7.11
C ARG A 7 10.95 -6.49 6.04
N PHE A 8 11.50 -6.16 4.87
CA PHE A 8 12.00 -7.19 3.95
C PHE A 8 13.30 -7.80 4.46
N TYR A 9 14.04 -7.03 5.27
CA TYR A 9 15.15 -7.51 6.09
C TYR A 9 15.04 -6.89 7.48
N ASP A 10 15.56 -7.58 8.49
CA ASP A 10 15.75 -7.03 9.82
C ASP A 10 17.16 -6.39 9.93
N PRO A 11 17.35 -5.34 10.75
CA PRO A 11 18.67 -4.77 10.97
C PRO A 11 19.57 -5.76 11.74
N THR A 12 20.81 -5.94 11.28
CA THR A 12 21.80 -6.78 11.96
C THR A 12 22.20 -6.19 13.32
N GLU A 13 22.30 -4.86 13.39
CA GLU A 13 22.60 -4.10 14.60
C GLU A 13 21.69 -2.88 14.70
N GLY A 14 21.43 -2.45 15.93
CA GLY A 14 20.51 -1.35 16.23
C GLY A 14 19.03 -1.74 16.13
N GLU A 15 18.19 -0.74 15.92
CA GLU A 15 16.74 -0.88 15.88
C GLU A 15 16.10 0.21 15.02
N ILE A 16 14.93 -0.09 14.49
CA ILE A 16 14.05 0.89 13.85
C ILE A 16 12.78 0.92 14.70
N ARG A 17 12.38 2.12 15.12
CA ARG A 17 11.22 2.30 15.99
C ARG A 17 10.10 3.06 15.28
N VAL A 18 8.87 2.61 15.49
CA VAL A 18 7.64 3.35 15.21
C VAL A 18 6.96 3.62 16.54
N ASP A 19 6.68 4.89 16.84
CA ASP A 19 6.13 5.34 18.12
C ASP A 19 6.91 4.80 19.35
N GLY A 20 8.23 4.78 19.24
CA GLY A 20 9.13 4.30 20.29
C GLY A 20 9.21 2.78 20.45
N THR A 21 8.45 2.02 19.66
CA THR A 21 8.42 0.55 19.70
C THR A 21 9.22 -0.02 18.52
N ASP A 22 10.11 -0.98 18.77
CA ASP A 22 10.89 -1.64 17.72
C ASP A 22 9.96 -2.35 16.71
N ILE A 23 10.16 -2.11 15.41
CA ILE A 23 9.34 -2.71 14.35
C ILE A 23 9.35 -4.25 14.35
N ARG A 24 10.36 -4.87 14.96
CA ARG A 24 10.47 -6.33 15.13
C ARG A 24 9.45 -6.89 16.12
N SER A 25 8.90 -6.09 17.04
CA SER A 25 7.90 -6.56 18.01
C SER A 25 6.48 -6.63 17.44
N PHE A 26 6.22 -6.02 16.28
CA PHE A 26 4.92 -6.13 15.63
C PHE A 26 4.81 -7.44 14.83
N PRO A 27 3.63 -8.09 14.79
CA PRO A 27 3.35 -9.12 13.81
C PRO A 27 3.53 -8.57 12.40
N LEU A 28 4.37 -9.23 11.58
CA LEU A 28 4.82 -8.70 10.28
C LEU A 28 3.66 -8.28 9.36
N GLY A 29 2.59 -9.08 9.31
CA GLY A 29 1.40 -8.76 8.51
C GLY A 29 0.64 -7.53 9.02
N ALA A 30 0.53 -7.35 10.34
CA ALA A 30 -0.11 -6.18 10.93
C ALA A 30 0.72 -4.91 10.72
N TYR A 31 2.04 -5.03 10.85
CA TYR A 31 2.98 -3.95 10.57
C TYR A 31 2.86 -3.49 9.10
N ARG A 32 2.95 -4.41 8.15
CA ARG A 32 2.90 -4.08 6.72
C ARG A 32 1.55 -3.54 6.24
N ARG A 33 0.43 -3.87 6.89
CA ARG A 33 -0.88 -3.26 6.58
C ARG A 33 -0.93 -1.75 6.82
N ASN A 34 -0.01 -1.21 7.64
CA ASN A 34 0.11 0.22 7.91
C ASN A 34 1.13 0.92 6.98
N ILE A 35 1.68 0.21 5.98
CA ILE A 35 2.70 0.74 5.07
C ILE A 35 2.17 0.74 3.64
N GLY A 36 2.07 1.93 3.05
CA GLY A 36 1.91 2.10 1.61
C GLY A 36 3.26 2.34 0.94
N MET A 37 3.57 1.61 -0.12
CA MET A 37 4.81 1.77 -0.88
C MET A 37 4.50 2.09 -2.34
N VAL A 38 5.08 3.18 -2.86
CA VAL A 38 5.03 3.56 -4.27
C VAL A 38 6.42 3.33 -4.85
N LEU A 39 6.53 2.38 -5.78
CA LEU A 39 7.78 2.05 -6.45
C LEU A 39 8.09 3.09 -7.54
N GLN A 40 9.38 3.29 -7.82
CA GLN A 40 9.83 4.16 -8.92
C GLN A 40 9.31 3.66 -10.27
N GLU A 41 9.33 2.34 -10.47
CA GLU A 41 8.64 1.66 -11.58
C GLU A 41 7.42 0.92 -11.00
N PRO A 42 6.19 1.48 -11.16
CA PRO A 42 5.00 0.86 -10.62
C PRO A 42 4.66 -0.41 -11.40
N PHE A 43 4.27 -1.45 -10.67
CA PHE A 43 3.80 -2.70 -11.23
C PHE A 43 2.27 -2.75 -11.24
N LEU A 44 1.69 -3.14 -12.37
CA LEU A 44 0.25 -3.42 -12.47
C LEU A 44 0.03 -4.92 -12.70
N PHE A 45 -0.90 -5.48 -11.96
CA PHE A 45 -1.38 -6.84 -12.19
C PHE A 45 -2.28 -6.88 -13.43
N TYR A 46 -2.37 -8.06 -14.04
CA TYR A 46 -3.33 -8.30 -15.10
C TYR A 46 -4.76 -8.11 -14.57
N GLY A 47 -5.55 -7.29 -15.27
CA GLY A 47 -6.91 -6.95 -14.89
C GLY A 47 -7.23 -5.48 -15.19
N THR A 48 -8.38 -5.04 -14.69
CA THR A 48 -8.85 -3.67 -14.75
C THR A 48 -8.12 -2.77 -13.76
N ILE A 49 -8.22 -1.45 -13.96
CA ILE A 49 -7.68 -0.47 -13.01
C ILE A 49 -8.37 -0.58 -11.65
N SER A 50 -9.68 -0.87 -11.62
CA SER A 50 -10.43 -1.03 -10.37
C SER A 50 -9.94 -2.24 -9.57
N GLU A 51 -9.62 -3.35 -10.23
CA GLU A 51 -9.04 -4.54 -9.60
C GLU A 51 -7.64 -4.27 -9.05
N ASN A 52 -6.81 -3.52 -9.79
CA ASN A 52 -5.48 -3.10 -9.32
C ASN A 52 -5.57 -2.19 -8.08
N ILE A 53 -6.56 -1.30 -7.99
CA ILE A 53 -6.78 -0.47 -6.79
C ILE A 53 -7.27 -1.32 -5.62
N ALA A 54 -8.24 -2.21 -5.86
CA ALA A 54 -8.79 -3.12 -4.86
C ALA A 54 -7.74 -4.11 -4.34
N TYR A 55 -6.67 -4.38 -5.09
CA TYR A 55 -5.59 -5.27 -4.67
C TYR A 55 -5.00 -4.90 -3.29
N GLY A 56 -4.91 -3.61 -2.97
CA GLY A 56 -4.42 -3.15 -1.67
C GLY A 56 -5.38 -3.43 -0.50
N ARG A 57 -6.67 -3.61 -0.78
CA ARG A 57 -7.70 -3.98 0.19
C ARG A 57 -8.86 -4.70 -0.54
N PRO A 58 -8.81 -6.06 -0.65
CA PRO A 58 -9.70 -6.83 -1.52
C PRO A 58 -11.19 -6.71 -1.20
N ASP A 59 -11.53 -6.35 0.03
CA ASP A 59 -12.88 -6.11 0.54
C ASP A 59 -13.35 -4.65 0.35
N ALA A 60 -12.57 -3.80 -0.34
CA ALA A 60 -12.95 -2.42 -0.61
C ALA A 60 -14.23 -2.34 -1.45
N THR A 61 -15.16 -1.49 -1.00
CA THR A 61 -16.39 -1.18 -1.73
C THR A 61 -16.09 -0.39 -3.01
N ARG A 62 -17.06 -0.37 -3.93
CA ARG A 62 -16.94 0.38 -5.19
C ARG A 62 -16.71 1.87 -4.92
N GLU A 63 -17.39 2.43 -3.92
CA GLU A 63 -17.30 3.82 -3.51
C GLU A 63 -15.89 4.17 -3.02
N GLU A 64 -15.27 3.28 -2.24
CA GLU A 64 -13.91 3.46 -1.72
C GLU A 64 -12.85 3.34 -2.82
N ILE A 65 -13.01 2.40 -3.75
CA ILE A 65 -12.14 2.29 -4.94
C ILE A 65 -12.20 3.58 -5.76
N MET A 66 -13.40 4.11 -5.97
CA MET A 66 -13.60 5.38 -6.68
C MET A 66 -13.00 6.57 -5.92
N ALA A 67 -13.13 6.60 -4.59
CA ALA A 67 -12.52 7.63 -3.76
C ALA A 67 -10.99 7.59 -3.83
N ALA A 68 -10.38 6.40 -3.78
CA ALA A 68 -8.94 6.21 -3.94
C ALA A 68 -8.46 6.69 -5.31
N GLY A 69 -9.17 6.33 -6.39
CA GLY A 69 -8.87 6.80 -7.75
C GLY A 69 -8.93 8.33 -7.88
N ARG A 70 -9.94 8.97 -7.25
CA ARG A 70 -10.03 10.44 -7.20
C ARG A 70 -8.87 11.06 -6.42
N ALA A 71 -8.54 10.53 -5.25
CA ALA A 71 -7.43 11.02 -4.43
C ALA A 71 -6.07 10.92 -5.15
N ALA A 72 -5.88 9.84 -5.93
CA ALA A 72 -4.71 9.62 -6.76
C ALA A 72 -4.71 10.43 -8.07
N ARG A 73 -5.74 11.25 -8.33
CA ARG A 73 -5.94 11.97 -9.61
C ARG A 73 -5.85 11.06 -10.83
N ALA A 74 -6.45 9.87 -10.74
CA ALA A 74 -6.51 8.88 -11.81
C ALA A 74 -7.90 8.90 -12.48
N PRO A 75 -8.14 9.78 -13.47
CA PRO A 75 -9.46 9.97 -14.07
C PRO A 75 -9.95 8.73 -14.82
N GLN A 76 -9.05 7.88 -15.31
CA GLN A 76 -9.36 6.59 -15.94
C GLN A 76 -10.06 5.57 -15.02
N VAL A 77 -10.07 5.79 -13.69
CA VAL A 77 -10.90 5.01 -12.74
C VAL A 77 -12.36 5.45 -12.79
N ILE A 78 -12.59 6.69 -13.21
CA ILE A 78 -13.87 7.39 -13.15
C ILE A 78 -14.60 7.16 -14.49
N PRO A 79 -15.81 6.58 -14.48
CA PRO A 79 -16.63 6.57 -15.69
C PRO A 79 -16.87 8.02 -16.11
N ARG A 80 -16.70 8.31 -17.41
CA ARG A 80 -17.01 9.64 -17.94
C ARG A 80 -18.46 9.99 -17.55
N PRO A 81 -18.72 11.16 -16.94
CA PRO A 81 -20.10 11.63 -16.85
C PRO A 81 -20.66 11.77 -18.28
N PRO A 82 -21.98 11.56 -18.47
CA PRO A 82 -22.62 11.68 -19.77
C PRO A 82 -22.43 13.07 -20.40
#